data_AF-A0A3M0KAJ5-F1
#
_entry.id   AF-A0A3M0KAJ5-F1
#
_cell.length_a   1.000
_cell.length_b   1.000
_cell.length_c   1.000
_cell.angle_alpha   90.00
_cell.angle_beta   90.00
_cell.angle_gamma   90.00
#
_symmetry.space_group_name_H-M   'P 1'
#
loop_
_entity.id
_entity.type
_entity.pdbx_description
1 polymer ?
#
loop_
_entity_poly.entity_id
_entity_poly.type
_entity_poly.pdbx_seq_one_letter_code
_entity_poly.pdbx_strand_id
1 'polypeptide(L)'
;MVVIGAKGEPFKVPIVKNVEIESENKICLGDMLLVEEADYNLLGRDLMVALGINLIIRNSQITVSIYKLTCEDEDKINPKVWHTGKEAGKLAMEPISIEIEKPEDPIRIRQYPIPLEGRRGLKPIIEDLIKKGILEPCMSRHNTPILAVKKGDGNYRLVQDLRAINERTRTRFPVVANPYTLLNRISPKDTWYSVIDLKDAFWTCPLAEGSRDFFAFQWEDPDTNRKQQLRECLYPVGKVIYDH
;
A
#
# COMPACT_ATOMS: atom_id res chain seq x y z
N MET A 1 -37.31 -14.01 13.95
CA MET A 1 -37.52 -12.58 13.66
C MET A 1 -38.19 -12.44 12.30
N VAL A 2 -38.98 -11.40 12.04
CA VAL A 2 -39.40 -11.06 10.66
C VAL A 2 -38.33 -10.15 10.07
N VAL A 3 -37.77 -10.53 8.94
CA VAL A 3 -36.74 -9.77 8.22
C VAL A 3 -37.18 -9.55 6.78
N ILE A 4 -36.75 -8.44 6.19
CA ILE A 4 -37.06 -8.07 4.81
C ILE A 4 -35.77 -8.15 4.02
N GLY A 5 -35.75 -9.02 3.02
CA GLY A 5 -34.59 -9.22 2.14
C GLY A 5 -34.54 -8.21 1.00
N ALA A 6 -33.54 -8.35 0.11
CA ALA A 6 -33.37 -7.49 -1.06
C ALA A 6 -34.57 -7.49 -2.04
N LYS A 7 -35.41 -8.52 -2.00
CA LYS A 7 -36.66 -8.61 -2.78
C LYS A 7 -37.84 -7.82 -2.18
N GLY A 8 -37.68 -7.23 -1.00
CA GLY A 8 -38.71 -6.43 -0.33
C GLY A 8 -39.82 -7.24 0.35
N GLU A 9 -39.84 -8.57 0.18
CA GLU A 9 -40.81 -9.45 0.82
C GLU A 9 -40.34 -9.87 2.23
N PRO A 10 -41.22 -9.78 3.25
CA PRO A 10 -40.90 -10.20 4.60
C PRO A 10 -40.93 -11.73 4.74
N PHE A 11 -39.90 -12.30 5.37
CA PHE A 11 -39.82 -13.73 5.69
C PHE A 11 -39.38 -13.95 7.15
N LYS A 12 -39.68 -15.13 7.68
CA LYS A 12 -39.37 -15.50 9.07
C LYS A 12 -38.04 -16.25 9.11
N VAL A 13 -37.14 -15.79 9.97
CA VAL A 13 -35.85 -16.44 10.20
C VAL A 13 -35.70 -16.91 11.64
N PRO A 14 -35.13 -18.11 11.85
CA PRO A 14 -34.70 -18.54 13.17
C PRO A 14 -33.59 -17.62 13.70
N ILE A 15 -33.66 -17.32 15.01
CA ILE A 15 -32.56 -16.70 15.75
C ILE A 15 -31.87 -17.81 16.53
N VAL A 16 -30.59 -18.01 16.27
CA VAL A 16 -29.72 -18.82 17.12
C VAL A 16 -29.25 -17.91 18.25
N LYS A 17 -29.69 -18.19 19.48
CA LYS A 17 -29.35 -17.37 20.64
C LYS A 17 -28.08 -17.84 21.32
N ASN A 18 -27.39 -16.92 22.01
CA ASN A 18 -26.21 -17.21 22.81
C ASN A 18 -25.11 -17.93 22.00
N VAL A 19 -24.88 -17.50 20.76
CA VAL A 19 -23.76 -18.02 19.97
C VAL A 19 -22.48 -17.50 20.61
N GLU A 20 -21.69 -18.43 21.11
CA GLU A 20 -20.36 -18.16 21.64
C GLU A 20 -19.36 -18.14 20.49
N ILE A 21 -18.68 -17.01 20.31
CA ILE A 21 -17.60 -16.85 19.34
C ILE A 21 -16.31 -16.63 20.14
N GLU A 22 -15.40 -17.59 20.04
CA GLU A 22 -14.09 -17.55 20.67
C GLU A 22 -13.02 -17.20 19.63
N SER A 23 -12.19 -16.21 19.91
CA SER A 23 -10.99 -15.93 19.10
C SER A 23 -9.84 -15.42 19.97
N GLU A 24 -8.71 -16.13 19.89
CA GLU A 24 -7.37 -15.84 20.46
C GLU A 24 -7.25 -15.60 21.98
N ASN A 25 -8.24 -15.00 22.64
CA ASN A 25 -8.42 -14.85 24.10
C ASN A 25 -9.69 -14.04 24.45
N LYS A 26 -10.63 -13.89 23.51
CA LYS A 26 -11.87 -13.12 23.71
C LYS A 26 -13.05 -14.00 23.37
N ILE A 27 -14.02 -14.00 24.28
CA ILE A 27 -15.33 -14.61 24.08
C ILE A 27 -16.32 -13.49 23.86
N CYS A 28 -17.05 -13.54 22.74
CA CYS A 28 -18.23 -12.71 22.56
C CYS A 28 -19.48 -13.58 22.39
N LEU A 29 -20.55 -13.16 23.07
CA LEU A 29 -21.85 -13.78 22.96
C LEU A 29 -22.72 -12.90 22.06
N GLY A 30 -23.36 -13.52 21.08
CA GLY A 30 -24.24 -12.82 20.16
C GLY A 30 -25.42 -13.69 19.74
N ASP A 31 -26.51 -13.04 19.39
CA ASP A 31 -27.63 -13.69 18.70
C ASP A 31 -27.37 -13.60 17.19
N MET A 32 -27.52 -14.71 16.48
CA MET A 32 -27.35 -14.76 15.01
C MET A 32 -28.66 -15.10 14.31
N LEU A 33 -28.88 -14.47 13.15
CA LEU A 33 -29.97 -14.80 12.25
C LEU A 33 -29.48 -15.86 11.26
N LEU A 34 -30.15 -17.00 11.21
CA LEU A 34 -29.85 -18.03 10.22
C LEU A 34 -30.84 -17.89 9.06
N VAL A 35 -30.30 -17.57 7.88
CA VAL A 35 -31.04 -17.49 6.62
C VAL A 35 -30.52 -18.61 5.72
N GLU A 36 -31.22 -19.74 5.64
CA GLU A 36 -30.76 -20.90 4.87
C GLU A 36 -30.72 -20.62 3.35
N GLU A 37 -31.53 -19.67 2.87
CA GLU A 37 -31.60 -19.29 1.45
C GLU A 37 -30.54 -18.25 1.06
N ALA A 38 -29.75 -17.75 2.01
CA ALA A 38 -28.67 -16.84 1.72
C ALA A 38 -27.46 -17.66 1.24
N ASP A 39 -27.19 -17.59 -0.06
CA ASP A 39 -25.99 -18.20 -0.69
C ASP A 39 -24.66 -17.57 -0.21
N TYR A 40 -24.71 -16.62 0.73
CA TYR A 40 -23.55 -15.92 1.27
C TYR A 40 -23.76 -15.55 2.75
N ASN A 41 -22.67 -15.56 3.51
CA ASN A 41 -22.68 -15.18 4.91
C ASN A 41 -22.81 -13.66 5.08
N LEU A 42 -23.74 -13.22 5.95
CA LEU A 42 -23.98 -11.81 6.28
C LEU A 42 -23.16 -11.31 7.47
N LEU A 43 -22.39 -12.17 8.15
CA LEU A 43 -21.30 -11.69 8.99
C LEU A 43 -20.33 -10.94 8.08
N GLY A 44 -20.36 -9.60 8.18
CA GLY A 44 -19.62 -8.72 7.29
C GLY A 44 -18.18 -9.20 7.11
N ARG A 45 -17.70 -9.19 5.86
CA ARG A 45 -16.37 -9.63 5.46
C ARG A 45 -15.28 -9.16 6.42
N ASP A 46 -15.36 -7.92 6.87
CA ASP A 46 -14.38 -7.30 7.76
C ASP A 46 -14.30 -8.00 9.13
N LEU A 47 -15.42 -8.45 9.68
CA LEU A 47 -15.46 -9.18 10.94
C LEU A 47 -14.91 -10.61 10.78
N MET A 48 -15.24 -11.30 9.69
CA MET A 48 -14.69 -12.62 9.38
C MET A 48 -13.17 -12.56 9.19
N VAL A 49 -12.67 -11.55 8.47
CA VAL A 49 -11.24 -11.30 8.29
C VAL A 49 -10.56 -10.97 9.61
N ALA A 50 -11.14 -10.10 10.43
CA ALA A 50 -10.58 -9.75 11.74
C ALA A 50 -10.49 -10.95 12.69
N LEU A 51 -11.47 -11.85 12.63
CA LEU A 51 -11.52 -13.06 13.46
C LEU A 51 -10.73 -14.23 12.87
N GLY A 52 -10.35 -14.18 11.60
CA GLY A 52 -9.66 -15.28 10.88
C GLY A 52 -10.53 -16.52 10.70
N ILE A 53 -11.85 -16.35 10.63
CA ILE A 53 -12.83 -17.43 10.54
C ILE A 53 -13.56 -17.40 9.20
N ASN A 54 -13.93 -18.57 8.70
CA ASN A 54 -14.91 -18.75 7.65
C ASN A 54 -16.05 -19.63 8.19
N LEU A 55 -17.26 -19.35 7.75
CA LEU A 55 -18.44 -20.10 8.15
C LEU A 55 -19.04 -20.73 6.90
N ILE A 56 -19.09 -22.05 6.89
CA ILE A 56 -19.63 -22.85 5.79
C ILE A 56 -20.95 -23.43 6.29
N ILE A 57 -22.06 -23.05 5.66
CA ILE A 57 -23.38 -23.60 5.97
C ILE A 57 -23.68 -24.74 5.00
N ARG A 58 -23.89 -25.96 5.51
CA ARG A 58 -24.29 -27.14 4.73
C ARG A 58 -25.27 -27.99 5.51
N ASN A 59 -26.36 -28.43 4.88
CA ASN A 59 -27.36 -29.33 5.48
C ASN A 59 -27.84 -28.87 6.87
N SER A 60 -28.16 -27.57 7.01
CA SER A 60 -28.55 -26.94 8.28
C SER A 60 -27.51 -27.04 9.41
N GLN A 61 -26.24 -27.32 9.09
CA GLN A 61 -25.11 -27.24 10.02
C GLN A 61 -24.17 -26.08 9.63
N ILE A 62 -23.68 -25.36 10.64
CA ILE A 62 -22.65 -24.33 10.49
C ILE A 62 -21.30 -24.98 10.82
N THR A 63 -20.43 -25.08 9.82
CA THR A 63 -19.04 -25.50 10.01
C THR A 63 -18.15 -24.27 10.07
N VAL A 64 -17.51 -24.05 11.22
CA VAL A 64 -16.50 -23.00 11.39
C VAL A 64 -15.16 -23.55 10.92
N SER A 65 -14.56 -22.93 9.90
CA SER A 65 -13.18 -23.19 9.49
C SER A 65 -12.33 -22.01 9.93
N ILE A 66 -11.39 -22.25 10.84
CA ILE A 66 -10.41 -21.25 11.26
C ILE A 66 -9.25 -21.32 10.26
N TYR A 67 -9.02 -20.23 9.54
CA TYR A 67 -7.91 -20.11 8.58
C TYR A 67 -6.82 -19.20 9.13
N LYS A 68 -6.54 -19.29 10.44
CA LYS A 68 -5.36 -18.67 11.04
C LYS A 68 -4.17 -19.61 10.87
N LEU A 69 -3.04 -19.03 10.46
CA LEU A 69 -1.75 -19.69 10.53
C LEU A 69 -1.53 -20.15 11.97
N THR A 70 -1.23 -21.43 12.17
CA THR A 70 -0.81 -21.90 13.49
C THR A 70 0.60 -21.37 13.79
N CYS A 71 1.02 -21.35 15.05
CA CYS A 71 2.41 -21.00 15.37
C CYS A 71 3.41 -21.92 14.66
N GLU A 72 3.07 -23.21 14.47
CA GLU A 72 3.88 -24.15 13.68
C GLU A 72 3.94 -23.78 12.19
N ASP A 73 2.90 -23.15 11.65
CA ASP A 73 2.89 -22.67 10.27
C ASP A 73 3.67 -21.36 10.14
N GLU A 74 3.59 -20.47 11.13
CA GLU A 74 4.42 -19.27 11.19
C GLU A 74 5.92 -19.59 11.27
N ASP A 75 6.29 -20.64 12.00
CA ASP A 75 7.69 -21.11 12.08
C ASP A 75 8.22 -21.63 10.73
N LYS A 76 7.33 -22.08 9.84
CA LYS A 76 7.68 -22.52 8.47
C LYS A 76 7.76 -21.35 7.48
N ILE A 77 7.25 -20.18 7.85
CA ILE A 77 7.29 -19.00 7.00
C ILE A 77 8.72 -18.44 6.99
N ASN A 78 9.26 -18.20 5.80
CA ASN A 78 10.55 -17.55 5.68
C ASN A 78 10.47 -16.11 6.24
N PRO A 79 11.15 -15.78 7.35
CA PRO A 79 11.04 -14.46 7.96
C PRO A 79 11.63 -13.34 7.09
N LYS A 80 12.39 -13.68 6.05
CA LYS A 80 13.01 -12.71 5.12
C LYS A 80 12.06 -12.17 4.06
N VAL A 81 10.90 -12.81 3.81
CA VAL A 81 9.99 -12.37 2.73
C VAL A 81 8.99 -11.31 3.19
N TRP A 82 8.78 -11.16 4.50
CA TRP A 82 7.85 -10.19 5.04
C TRP A 82 8.53 -8.89 5.41
N HIS A 83 7.82 -7.79 5.18
CA HIS A 83 8.30 -6.46 5.52
C HIS A 83 8.40 -6.28 7.04
N THR A 84 9.60 -5.92 7.52
CA THR A 84 9.88 -5.72 8.96
C THR A 84 9.96 -4.24 9.37
N GLY A 85 9.82 -3.31 8.41
CA GLY A 85 9.96 -1.86 8.64
C GLY A 85 11.39 -1.35 8.74
N LYS A 86 12.38 -2.24 8.92
CA LYS A 86 13.79 -1.87 9.17
C LYS A 86 14.54 -1.47 7.90
N GLU A 87 14.31 -2.19 6.81
CA GLU A 87 15.04 -2.04 5.55
C GLU A 87 14.06 -1.93 4.38
N ALA A 88 14.47 -1.22 3.33
CA ALA A 88 13.80 -1.28 2.04
C ALA A 88 14.19 -2.57 1.33
N GLY A 89 13.26 -3.19 0.61
CA GLY A 89 13.62 -4.28 -0.30
C GLY A 89 14.59 -3.79 -1.38
N LYS A 90 15.40 -4.68 -1.95
CA LYS A 90 16.33 -4.33 -3.03
C LYS A 90 16.28 -5.40 -4.11
N LEU A 91 15.88 -4.99 -5.32
CA LEU A 91 15.88 -5.88 -6.47
C LEU A 91 17.29 -5.97 -7.07
N ALA A 92 17.70 -7.19 -7.42
CA ALA A 92 18.91 -7.45 -8.17
C ALA A 92 18.64 -7.19 -9.66
N MET A 93 18.68 -5.92 -10.07
CA MET A 93 18.51 -5.49 -11.45
C MET A 93 19.46 -4.34 -11.79
N GLU A 94 19.65 -4.08 -13.08
CA GLU A 94 20.33 -2.89 -13.55
C GLU A 94 19.59 -1.61 -13.12
N PRO A 95 20.29 -0.57 -12.65
CA PRO A 95 19.68 0.69 -12.27
C PRO A 95 18.87 1.32 -13.41
N ILE A 96 17.66 1.75 -13.08
CA ILE A 96 16.76 2.38 -14.04
C ILE A 96 17.31 3.76 -14.40
N SER A 97 17.50 4.00 -15.70
CA SER A 97 17.89 5.30 -16.21
C SER A 97 16.67 6.06 -16.74
N ILE A 98 16.60 7.36 -16.46
CA ILE A 98 15.52 8.25 -16.88
C ILE A 98 16.04 9.17 -17.98
N GLU A 99 15.38 9.10 -19.13
CA GLU A 99 15.67 9.95 -20.27
C GLU A 99 14.80 11.21 -20.23
N ILE A 100 15.43 12.37 -20.11
CA ILE A 100 14.79 13.68 -20.09
C ILE A 100 15.10 14.40 -21.40
N GLU A 101 14.10 15.07 -21.98
CA GLU A 101 14.26 15.97 -23.11
C GLU A 101 15.00 17.23 -22.71
N LYS A 102 15.96 17.66 -23.54
CA LYS A 102 16.86 18.80 -23.30
C LYS A 102 17.55 18.70 -21.93
N PRO A 103 18.27 17.61 -21.63
CA PRO A 103 18.84 17.38 -20.30
C PRO A 103 19.76 18.50 -19.82
N GLU A 104 20.25 19.36 -20.71
CA GLU A 104 21.00 20.60 -20.48
C GLU A 104 20.18 21.71 -19.81
N ASP A 105 18.86 21.75 -19.97
CA ASP A 105 17.98 22.73 -19.35
C ASP A 105 17.57 22.29 -17.93
N PRO A 106 17.96 23.00 -16.87
CA PRO A 106 17.66 22.57 -15.50
C PRO A 106 16.17 22.73 -15.18
N ILE A 107 15.61 21.72 -14.50
CA ILE A 107 14.24 21.76 -13.96
C ILE A 107 14.32 22.40 -12.58
N ARG A 108 13.95 23.68 -12.46
CA ARG A 108 14.05 24.45 -11.22
C ARG A 108 12.70 25.00 -10.79
N ILE A 109 11.93 24.17 -10.11
CA ILE A 109 10.67 24.59 -9.50
C ILE A 109 10.94 24.94 -8.04
N ARG A 110 10.55 26.15 -7.63
CA ARG A 110 10.77 26.63 -6.26
C ARG A 110 9.95 25.80 -5.27
N GLN A 111 10.55 25.48 -4.13
CA GLN A 111 9.84 24.84 -3.02
C GLN A 111 8.64 25.69 -2.58
N TYR A 112 7.45 25.08 -2.56
CA TYR A 112 6.25 25.68 -2.01
C TYR A 112 6.37 25.88 -0.50
N PRO A 113 5.75 26.92 0.08
CA PRO A 113 5.72 27.09 1.53
C PRO A 113 5.14 25.84 2.22
N ILE A 114 5.90 25.25 3.15
CA ILE A 114 5.43 24.15 3.99
C ILE A 114 5.18 24.71 5.39
N PRO A 115 3.94 24.62 5.93
CA PRO A 115 3.64 25.02 7.29
C PRO A 115 4.54 24.31 8.31
N LEU A 116 4.76 24.92 9.48
CA LEU A 116 5.61 24.36 10.53
C LEU A 116 5.13 22.96 10.98
N GLU A 117 3.81 22.77 11.11
CA GLU A 117 3.22 21.46 11.44
C GLU A 117 3.60 20.40 10.38
N GLY A 118 3.50 20.77 9.10
CA GLY A 118 3.89 19.88 7.99
C GLY A 118 5.37 19.53 8.02
N ARG A 119 6.26 20.50 8.28
CA ARG A 119 7.70 20.24 8.43
C ARG A 119 7.98 19.32 9.62
N ARG A 120 7.34 19.55 10.77
CA ARG A 120 7.49 18.65 11.93
C ARG A 120 7.00 17.23 11.64
N GLY A 121 5.90 17.09 10.90
CA GLY A 121 5.39 15.80 10.45
C GLY A 121 6.30 15.08 9.43
N LEU A 122 6.98 15.83 8.57
CA LEU A 122 7.90 15.28 7.58
C LEU A 122 9.29 14.95 8.13
N LYS A 123 9.74 15.62 9.20
CA LYS A 123 11.07 15.40 9.79
C LYS A 123 11.39 13.92 10.07
N PRO A 124 10.60 13.17 10.86
CA PRO A 124 10.91 11.76 11.14
C PRO A 124 10.87 10.89 9.88
N ILE A 125 10.05 11.25 8.89
CA ILE A 125 9.96 10.54 7.61
C ILE A 125 11.25 10.75 6.81
N ILE A 126 11.71 11.99 6.68
CA ILE A 126 12.93 12.30 5.94
C ILE A 126 14.15 11.68 6.60
N GLU A 127 14.25 11.71 7.93
CA GLU A 127 15.34 11.08 8.68
C GLU A 127 15.35 9.54 8.48
N ASP A 128 14.18 8.89 8.50
CA ASP A 128 14.07 7.45 8.24
C ASP A 128 14.44 7.10 6.78
N LEU A 129 14.00 7.90 5.81
CA LEU A 129 14.34 7.70 4.40
C LEU A 129 15.84 7.89 4.13
N ILE A 130 16.50 8.83 4.80
CA ILE A 130 17.98 8.98 4.73
C ILE A 130 18.65 7.76 5.37
N LYS A 131 18.20 7.33 6.54
CA LYS A 131 18.74 6.14 7.23
C LYS A 131 18.62 4.87 6.39
N LYS A 132 17.52 4.73 5.64
CA LYS A 132 17.28 3.61 4.71
C LYS A 132 18.03 3.73 3.38
N GLY A 133 18.74 4.84 3.14
CA GLY A 133 19.44 5.11 1.88
C GLY A 133 18.52 5.37 0.70
N ILE A 134 17.24 5.68 0.95
CA ILE A 134 16.27 6.08 -0.09
C ILE A 134 16.55 7.52 -0.51
N LEU A 135 16.92 8.38 0.46
CA LEU A 135 17.34 9.76 0.22
C LEU A 135 18.82 9.96 0.58
N GLU A 136 19.47 10.85 -0.15
CA GLU A 136 20.82 11.31 0.18
C GLU A 136 20.98 12.83 -0.01
N PRO A 137 21.84 13.51 0.79
CA PRO A 137 22.22 14.89 0.54
C PRO A 137 22.86 15.08 -0.83
N CYS A 138 22.54 16.18 -1.50
CA CYS A 138 23.09 16.49 -2.82
C CYS A 138 23.24 18.00 -3.05
N MET A 139 23.84 18.34 -4.19
CA MET A 139 23.95 19.70 -4.73
C MET A 139 23.55 19.67 -6.21
N SER A 140 22.25 19.54 -6.47
CA SER A 140 21.72 19.40 -7.83
C SER A 140 21.39 20.76 -8.42
N ARG A 141 21.60 20.89 -9.74
CA ARG A 141 21.11 22.04 -10.50
C ARG A 141 19.58 22.01 -10.69
N HIS A 142 18.93 20.88 -10.38
CA HIS A 142 17.49 20.67 -10.43
C HIS A 142 16.87 20.85 -9.05
N ASN A 143 15.58 21.15 -9.03
CA ASN A 143 14.77 21.15 -7.82
C ASN A 143 13.30 20.92 -8.20
N THR A 144 12.63 19.98 -7.53
CA THR A 144 11.18 19.85 -7.52
C THR A 144 10.64 20.07 -6.10
N PRO A 145 9.43 20.61 -5.95
CA PRO A 145 8.89 20.90 -4.64
C PRO A 145 8.32 19.61 -4.01
N ILE A 146 8.40 19.55 -2.69
CA ILE A 146 7.72 18.54 -1.88
C ILE A 146 6.49 19.13 -1.19
N LEU A 147 5.51 18.28 -0.89
CA LEU A 147 4.30 18.58 -0.16
C LEU A 147 4.22 17.70 1.10
N ALA A 148 3.80 18.30 2.20
CA ALA A 148 3.40 17.59 3.42
C ALA A 148 1.89 17.33 3.35
N VAL A 149 1.49 16.09 3.05
CA VAL A 149 0.07 15.75 2.95
C VAL A 149 -0.36 14.98 4.19
N LYS A 150 -1.43 15.44 4.85
CA LYS A 150 -2.00 14.76 6.02
C LYS A 150 -2.88 13.60 5.55
N LYS A 151 -2.70 12.43 6.17
CA LYS A 151 -3.53 11.24 5.98
C LYS A 151 -4.74 11.27 6.91
N GLY A 152 -5.71 10.40 6.67
CA GLY A 152 -6.92 10.29 7.51
C GLY A 152 -6.66 9.83 8.94
N ASP A 153 -5.54 9.15 9.19
CA ASP A 153 -5.05 8.75 10.51
C ASP A 153 -4.30 9.87 11.25
N GLY A 154 -4.20 11.06 10.66
CA GLY A 154 -3.48 12.21 11.22
C GLY A 154 -1.97 12.23 10.94
N ASN A 155 -1.40 11.14 10.41
CA ASN A 155 0.02 11.07 10.04
C ASN A 155 0.30 11.86 8.76
N TYR A 156 1.57 12.24 8.56
CA TYR A 156 1.99 12.92 7.34
C TYR A 156 2.55 11.93 6.30
N ARG A 157 2.51 12.33 5.03
CA ARG A 157 3.27 11.71 3.94
C ARG A 157 4.04 12.77 3.17
N LEU A 158 5.26 12.42 2.78
CA LEU A 158 6.06 13.17 1.82
C LEU A 158 5.52 12.87 0.42
N VAL A 159 5.20 13.91 -0.35
CA VAL A 159 4.85 13.79 -1.76
C VAL A 159 5.74 14.73 -2.55
N GLN A 160 6.49 14.22 -3.53
CA GLN A 160 7.26 15.06 -4.44
C GLN A 160 6.41 15.37 -5.68
N ASP A 161 6.38 16.64 -6.08
CA ASP A 161 5.69 17.05 -7.30
C ASP A 161 6.59 16.82 -8.52
N LEU A 162 6.38 15.70 -9.19
CA LEU A 162 7.18 15.27 -10.33
C LEU A 162 6.61 15.72 -11.67
N ARG A 163 5.58 16.59 -11.72
CA ARG A 163 4.90 16.98 -12.97
C ARG A 163 5.86 17.55 -14.01
N ALA A 164 6.70 18.51 -13.62
CA ALA A 164 7.69 19.13 -14.52
C ALA A 164 8.76 18.13 -15.03
N ILE A 165 9.05 17.07 -14.25
CA ILE A 165 9.94 15.99 -14.70
C ILE A 165 9.20 15.10 -15.68
N ASN A 166 7.97 14.70 -15.36
CA ASN A 166 7.14 13.82 -16.18
C ASN A 166 6.87 14.44 -17.56
N GLU A 167 6.55 15.73 -17.63
CA GLU A 167 6.35 16.47 -18.90
C GLU A 167 7.57 16.45 -19.83
N ARG A 168 8.78 16.35 -19.26
CA ARG A 168 10.02 16.30 -20.03
C ARG A 168 10.61 14.90 -20.13
N THR A 169 9.95 13.88 -19.59
CA THR A 169 10.45 12.52 -19.66
C THR A 169 10.05 11.90 -20.99
N ARG A 170 11.01 11.28 -21.67
CA ARG A 170 10.69 10.44 -22.83
C ARG A 170 9.95 9.19 -22.36
N THR A 171 8.67 9.11 -22.69
CA THR A 171 7.80 8.00 -22.30
C THR A 171 8.11 6.75 -23.12
N ARG A 172 7.89 5.59 -22.52
CA ARG A 172 7.92 4.29 -23.21
C ARG A 172 6.50 3.81 -23.45
N PHE A 173 6.34 2.82 -24.32
CA PHE A 173 5.04 2.17 -24.51
C PHE A 173 4.65 1.38 -23.24
N PRO A 174 3.42 1.53 -22.70
CA PRO A 174 2.97 0.77 -21.54
C PRO A 174 2.88 -0.72 -21.88
N VAL A 175 3.70 -1.53 -21.21
CA VAL A 175 3.66 -3.01 -21.33
C VAL A 175 2.86 -3.68 -20.22
N VAL A 176 2.25 -2.89 -19.32
CA VAL A 176 1.46 -3.43 -18.20
C VAL A 176 0.12 -3.92 -18.73
N ALA A 177 -0.13 -5.23 -18.58
CA ALA A 177 -1.39 -5.83 -18.98
C ALA A 177 -2.55 -5.30 -18.12
N ASN A 178 -3.71 -5.11 -18.77
CA ASN A 178 -4.94 -4.74 -18.06
C ASN A 178 -5.30 -5.82 -17.01
N PRO A 179 -5.67 -5.44 -15.77
CA PRO A 179 -6.07 -6.39 -14.73
C PRO A 179 -7.14 -7.40 -15.17
N TYR A 180 -8.12 -7.00 -15.97
CA TYR A 180 -9.14 -7.92 -16.51
C TYR A 180 -8.53 -9.00 -17.41
N THR A 181 -7.54 -8.63 -18.22
CA THR A 181 -6.81 -9.59 -19.07
C THR A 181 -5.95 -10.54 -18.24
N LEU A 182 -5.38 -10.08 -17.13
CA LEU A 182 -4.63 -10.93 -16.20
C LEU A 182 -5.55 -11.92 -15.48
N LEU A 183 -6.72 -11.48 -15.01
CA LEU A 183 -7.70 -12.32 -14.34
C LEU A 183 -8.25 -13.43 -15.25
N ASN A 184 -8.38 -13.16 -16.56
CA ASN A 184 -8.79 -14.18 -17.54
C ASN A 184 -7.79 -15.34 -17.69
N ARG A 185 -6.57 -15.21 -17.16
CA ARG A 185 -5.59 -16.31 -17.15
C ARG A 185 -5.78 -17.27 -15.98
N ILE A 186 -6.63 -16.91 -15.01
CA ILE A 186 -6.94 -17.76 -13.87
C ILE A 186 -7.88 -18.86 -14.34
N SER A 187 -7.51 -20.11 -14.07
CA SER A 187 -8.33 -21.25 -14.49
C SER A 187 -9.56 -21.37 -13.58
N PRO A 188 -10.76 -21.60 -14.12
CA PRO A 188 -11.95 -21.92 -13.30
C PRO A 188 -11.79 -23.20 -12.46
N LYS A 189 -10.78 -24.01 -12.74
CA LYS A 189 -10.45 -25.24 -11.98
C LYS A 189 -9.59 -24.95 -10.75
N ASP A 190 -8.98 -23.77 -10.66
CA ASP A 190 -8.17 -23.39 -9.51
C ASP A 190 -9.09 -23.08 -8.33
N THR A 191 -8.86 -23.76 -7.21
CA THR A 191 -9.72 -23.69 -6.02
C THR A 191 -9.08 -22.95 -4.86
N TRP A 192 -7.77 -22.68 -4.93
CA TRP A 192 -7.00 -22.03 -3.89
C TRP A 192 -6.21 -20.86 -4.47
N TYR A 193 -6.31 -19.72 -3.81
CA TYR A 193 -5.66 -18.47 -4.22
C TYR A 193 -4.88 -17.87 -3.07
N SER A 194 -3.78 -17.20 -3.40
CA SER A 194 -3.02 -16.38 -2.45
C SER A 194 -2.74 -15.03 -3.10
N VAL A 195 -2.97 -13.96 -2.35
CA VAL A 195 -2.73 -12.58 -2.80
C VAL A 195 -1.61 -12.01 -1.96
N ILE A 196 -0.54 -11.55 -2.61
CA ILE A 196 0.61 -10.93 -1.97
C ILE A 196 0.69 -9.49 -2.50
N ASP A 197 0.73 -8.53 -1.57
CA ASP A 197 0.98 -7.13 -1.88
C ASP A 197 2.41 -6.75 -1.51
N LEU A 198 3.14 -6.14 -2.44
CA LEU A 198 4.52 -5.74 -2.23
C LEU A 198 4.59 -4.36 -1.58
N LYS A 199 5.02 -4.34 -0.31
CA LYS A 199 5.21 -3.10 0.43
C LYS A 199 6.35 -2.27 -0.17
N ASP A 200 6.06 -1.00 -0.46
CA ASP A 200 7.01 0.03 -0.93
C ASP A 200 7.78 -0.38 -2.21
N ALA A 201 7.11 -1.10 -3.12
CA ALA A 201 7.70 -1.72 -4.32
C ALA A 201 8.59 -0.79 -5.15
N PHE A 202 8.24 0.49 -5.32
CA PHE A 202 9.04 1.45 -6.08
C PHE A 202 10.44 1.64 -5.50
N TRP A 203 10.55 1.73 -4.17
CA TRP A 203 11.83 1.86 -3.48
C TRP A 203 12.68 0.59 -3.53
N THR A 204 12.18 -0.49 -4.13
CA THR A 204 13.00 -1.68 -4.39
C THR A 204 13.81 -1.60 -5.68
N CYS A 205 13.45 -0.68 -6.56
CA CYS A 205 14.09 -0.48 -7.86
C CYS A 205 15.24 0.55 -7.74
N PRO A 206 16.49 0.18 -8.05
CA PRO A 206 17.61 1.12 -8.03
C PRO A 206 17.50 2.17 -9.14
N LEU A 207 17.85 3.43 -8.83
CA LEU A 207 17.92 4.51 -9.81
C LEU A 207 19.39 4.76 -10.22
N ALA A 208 19.63 4.87 -11.52
CA ALA A 208 20.96 5.15 -12.07
C ALA A 208 21.48 6.50 -11.55
N GLU A 209 22.75 6.57 -11.17
CA GLU A 209 23.36 7.76 -10.55
C GLU A 209 23.18 9.02 -11.40
N GLY A 210 23.36 8.92 -12.71
CA GLY A 210 23.17 10.02 -13.66
C GLY A 210 21.73 10.54 -13.75
N SER A 211 20.74 9.80 -13.23
CA SER A 211 19.33 10.21 -13.20
C SER A 211 18.87 10.72 -11.84
N ARG A 212 19.61 10.48 -10.75
CA ARG A 212 19.21 10.85 -9.38
C ARG A 212 19.01 12.36 -9.21
N ASP A 213 19.87 13.16 -9.85
CA ASP A 213 19.83 14.62 -9.72
C ASP A 213 18.55 15.25 -10.23
N PHE A 214 17.82 14.59 -11.14
CA PHE A 214 16.51 15.08 -11.58
C PHE A 214 15.48 15.11 -10.45
N PHE A 215 15.63 14.22 -9.47
CA PHE A 215 14.71 14.05 -8.34
C PHE A 215 15.17 14.76 -7.07
N ALA A 216 16.03 15.77 -7.21
CA ALA A 216 16.42 16.60 -6.10
C ALA A 216 15.27 17.50 -5.64
N PHE A 217 15.15 17.69 -4.33
CA PHE A 217 14.22 18.63 -3.70
C PHE A 217 14.87 19.33 -2.51
N GLN A 218 14.35 20.51 -2.17
CA GLN A 218 14.82 21.28 -1.03
C GLN A 218 14.08 20.84 0.24
N TRP A 219 14.84 20.61 1.31
CA TRP A 219 14.34 20.37 2.66
C TRP A 219 14.83 21.46 3.62
N GLU A 220 13.93 21.92 4.50
CA GLU A 220 14.26 22.85 5.59
C GLU A 220 13.87 22.20 6.92
N ASP A 221 14.86 21.91 7.75
CA ASP A 221 14.62 21.29 9.05
C ASP A 221 13.89 22.26 9.99
N PRO A 222 12.78 21.84 10.65
CA PRO A 222 11.94 22.71 11.46
C PRO A 222 12.57 23.19 12.77
N ASP A 223 13.63 22.53 13.25
CA ASP A 223 14.24 22.82 14.55
C ASP A 223 15.51 23.68 14.39
N THR A 224 16.27 23.41 13.33
CA THR A 224 17.54 24.09 13.05
C THR A 224 17.41 25.20 12.00
N ASN A 225 16.30 25.23 11.24
CA ASN A 225 16.10 26.07 10.05
C ASN A 225 17.18 25.89 8.97
N ARG A 226 17.96 24.79 9.04
CA ARG A 226 18.95 24.47 8.02
C ARG A 226 18.26 24.04 6.74
N LYS A 227 18.63 24.70 5.65
CA LYS A 227 18.22 24.32 4.29
C LYS A 227 19.26 23.42 3.66
N GLN A 228 18.80 22.36 3.00
CA GLN A 228 19.63 21.45 2.22
C GLN A 228 18.86 20.92 1.02
N GLN A 229 19.56 20.36 0.04
CA GLN A 229 18.94 19.55 -1.00
C GLN A 229 19.15 18.06 -0.68
N LEU A 230 18.09 17.30 -0.91
CA LEU A 230 18.09 15.84 -0.88
C LEU A 230 17.69 15.33 -2.26
N ARG A 231 18.12 14.14 -2.65
CA ARG A 231 17.68 13.46 -3.87
C ARG A 231 17.33 12.00 -3.61
N GLU A 232 16.48 11.46 -4.46
CA GLU A 232 16.06 10.06 -4.45
C GLU A 232 17.17 9.15 -5.03
N CYS A 233 17.53 8.10 -4.30
CA CYS A 233 18.49 7.07 -4.72
C CYS A 233 17.82 5.88 -5.42
N LEU A 234 16.52 5.72 -5.18
CA LEU A 234 15.68 4.63 -5.66
C LEU A 234 14.57 5.23 -6.52
N TYR A 235 13.82 4.38 -7.22
CA TYR A 235 12.80 4.86 -8.13
C TYR A 235 11.70 5.64 -7.37
N PRO A 236 11.44 6.91 -7.72
CA PRO A 236 10.59 7.76 -6.91
C PRO A 236 9.10 7.49 -7.14
N VAL A 237 8.34 7.55 -6.05
CA VAL A 237 6.88 7.39 -6.09
C VAL A 237 6.25 8.55 -6.88
N GLY A 238 5.38 8.23 -7.83
CA GLY A 238 4.73 9.23 -8.70
C GLY A 238 5.48 9.52 -10.01
N LYS A 239 6.62 8.88 -10.27
CA LYS A 239 7.27 8.94 -11.58
C LYS A 239 6.48 8.14 -12.61
N VAL A 240 6.10 8.83 -13.67
CA VAL A 240 5.46 8.23 -14.86
C VAL A 240 6.54 7.85 -15.87
N ILE A 241 6.45 6.63 -16.42
CA ILE A 241 7.35 6.08 -17.46
C ILE A 241 6.61 5.72 -18.75
N TYR A 242 5.29 5.86 -18.78
CA TYR A 242 4.45 5.51 -19.93
C TYR A 242 3.51 6.66 -20.29
N ASP A 243 3.19 6.79 -21.58
CA ASP A 243 2.13 7.69 -22.03
C ASP A 243 0.75 7.06 -21.74
N HIS A 244 -0.26 7.89 -21.45
CA HIS A 244 -1.62 7.45 -21.13
C HIS A 244 -2.47 7.24 -22.38
#